data_AF-A0A832A2G0-F1
#
_entry.id   AF-A0A832A2G0-F1
#
_cell.length_a   1.000
_cell.length_b   1.000
_cell.length_c   1.000
_cell.angle_alpha   90.00
_cell.angle_beta   90.00
_cell.angle_gamma   90.00
#
_symmetry.space_group_name_H-M   'P 1'
#
loop_
_entity.id
_entity.type
_entity.pdbx_description
1 polymer ?
#
loop_
_entity_poly.entity_id
_entity_poly.type
_entity_poly.pdbx_seq_one_letter_code
_entity_poly.pdbx_strand_id
1 'polypeptide(L)'
;MPTQIEEQQVRDFLKRAEVKTMKKDLRALREADALKERDRIIQLKTLEEQLEAQKLQREKEKAQNEAEKIARYQVLEKNAEQERIAEKDLKNYGTEEERQQIFLLESERFDLENQIDLIDKKRDPDLKLEKNNLLIKLQDWQTKLNTILEEEQKLENEEKFLAEKEQTSTIPAEKKGLETSRWDIEKKIQEVEKKRWEVEKQIENIKTKITQIDKSLDELVNEKNQLRNKILGIDKSLREIYSAIIAREEERRRGELEEQRAQREKADKIKLERNENIRRQQWTGVPIKKAQNERQALIEKLTKSAQIEKEEREKFLRNVEILSATGSKPKNEIKNEIEINEKDSIIKKAKELEQKNQNVSIPPPPHK
;
A
#
# COMPACT_ATOMS: atom_id res chain seq x y z
N MET A 1 -96.88 39.86 -16.48
CA MET A 1 -96.63 39.19 -15.18
C MET A 1 -96.27 37.75 -15.50
N PRO A 2 -94.98 37.37 -15.53
CA PRO A 2 -94.58 35.99 -15.69
C PRO A 2 -95.18 35.16 -14.56
N THR A 3 -95.64 33.96 -14.88
CA THR A 3 -96.33 33.09 -13.91
C THR A 3 -95.31 32.47 -12.96
N GLN A 4 -95.68 32.20 -11.71
CA GLN A 4 -94.80 31.61 -10.68
C GLN A 4 -94.07 30.33 -11.14
N ILE A 5 -94.59 29.66 -12.17
CA ILE A 5 -94.03 28.45 -12.77
C ILE A 5 -92.77 28.75 -13.61
N GLU A 6 -92.74 29.87 -14.33
CA GLU A 6 -91.58 30.26 -15.16
C GLU A 6 -90.40 30.66 -14.28
N GLU A 7 -90.63 31.35 -13.16
CA GLU A 7 -89.58 31.70 -12.20
C GLU A 7 -88.96 30.46 -11.53
N GLN A 8 -89.75 29.42 -11.27
CA GLN A 8 -89.22 28.15 -10.73
C GLN A 8 -88.36 27.41 -11.75
N GLN A 9 -88.75 27.37 -13.02
CA GLN A 9 -87.97 26.73 -14.09
C GLN A 9 -86.62 27.44 -14.33
N VAL A 10 -86.59 28.77 -14.28
CA VAL A 10 -85.35 29.54 -14.40
C VAL A 10 -84.42 29.29 -13.21
N ARG A 11 -84.96 29.22 -11.97
CA ARG A 11 -84.16 28.87 -10.78
C ARG A 11 -83.58 27.47 -10.85
N ASP A 12 -84.33 26.48 -11.32
CA ASP A 12 -83.85 25.11 -11.43
C ASP A 12 -82.85 24.94 -12.59
N PHE A 13 -83.01 25.70 -13.69
CA PHE A 13 -82.01 25.75 -14.76
C PHE A 13 -80.69 26.38 -14.28
N LEU A 14 -80.76 27.49 -13.53
CA LEU A 14 -79.59 28.12 -12.93
C LEU A 14 -78.87 27.18 -11.96
N LYS A 15 -79.59 26.47 -11.09
CA LYS A 15 -79.01 25.44 -10.20
C LYS A 15 -78.36 24.31 -10.98
N ARG A 16 -78.97 23.83 -12.07
CA ARG A 16 -78.38 22.77 -12.91
C ARG A 16 -77.15 23.26 -13.67
N ALA A 17 -77.15 24.50 -14.13
CA ALA A 17 -76.00 25.13 -14.78
C ALA A 17 -74.83 25.27 -13.79
N GLU A 18 -75.09 25.74 -12.57
CA GLU A 18 -74.12 25.88 -11.48
C GLU A 18 -73.56 24.51 -11.03
N VAL A 19 -74.40 23.48 -10.93
CA VAL A 19 -73.94 22.11 -10.65
C VAL A 19 -73.08 21.55 -11.80
N LYS A 20 -73.35 21.94 -13.05
CA LYS A 20 -72.56 21.50 -14.22
C LYS A 20 -71.21 22.22 -14.29
N THR A 21 -71.13 23.50 -13.92
CA THR A 21 -69.86 24.23 -13.82
C THR A 21 -69.01 23.70 -12.66
N MET A 22 -69.59 23.48 -11.48
CA MET A 22 -68.86 22.88 -10.35
C MET A 22 -68.30 21.49 -10.65
N LYS A 23 -69.03 20.63 -11.38
CA LYS A 23 -68.50 19.31 -11.80
C LYS A 23 -67.32 19.42 -12.76
N LYS A 24 -67.30 20.45 -13.61
CA LYS A 24 -66.19 20.71 -14.54
C LYS A 24 -64.97 21.22 -13.76
N ASP A 25 -65.19 22.14 -12.83
CA ASP A 25 -64.14 22.71 -11.98
C ASP A 25 -63.51 21.66 -11.07
N LEU A 26 -64.31 20.75 -10.51
CA LEU A 26 -63.80 19.61 -9.73
C LEU A 26 -62.99 18.61 -10.56
N ARG A 27 -63.33 18.39 -11.84
CA ARG A 27 -62.48 17.56 -12.72
C ARG A 27 -61.18 18.27 -13.06
N ALA A 28 -61.23 19.56 -13.36
CA ALA A 28 -60.04 20.35 -13.64
C ALA A 28 -59.08 20.40 -12.43
N LEU A 29 -59.61 20.50 -11.21
CA LEU A 29 -58.80 20.42 -9.98
C LEU A 29 -58.16 19.04 -9.82
N ARG A 30 -58.92 17.95 -10.03
CA ARG A 30 -58.36 16.59 -9.96
C ARG A 30 -57.30 16.31 -11.02
N GLU A 31 -57.48 16.82 -12.23
CA GLU A 31 -56.50 16.69 -13.31
C GLU A 31 -55.24 17.51 -13.03
N ALA A 32 -55.39 18.72 -12.49
CA ALA A 32 -54.27 19.55 -12.07
C ALA A 32 -53.48 18.92 -10.91
N ASP A 33 -54.17 18.31 -9.94
CA ASP A 33 -53.53 17.61 -8.83
C ASP A 33 -52.82 16.34 -9.32
N ALA A 34 -53.42 15.57 -10.22
CA ALA A 34 -52.79 14.38 -10.82
C ALA A 34 -51.54 14.73 -11.65
N LEU A 35 -51.52 15.87 -12.34
CA LEU A 35 -50.34 16.35 -13.05
C LEU A 35 -49.22 16.77 -12.07
N LYS A 36 -49.56 17.51 -11.01
CA LYS A 36 -48.59 17.86 -9.96
C LYS A 36 -48.00 16.64 -9.26
N GLU A 37 -48.80 15.60 -9.02
CA GLU A 37 -48.30 14.34 -8.44
C GLU A 37 -47.37 13.59 -9.40
N ARG A 38 -47.70 13.55 -10.70
CA ARG A 38 -46.80 12.95 -11.72
C ARG A 38 -45.47 13.68 -11.81
N ASP A 39 -45.48 15.01 -11.81
CA ASP A 39 -44.26 15.82 -11.86
C ASP A 39 -43.40 15.61 -10.61
N ARG A 40 -44.02 15.52 -9.42
CA ARG A 40 -43.31 15.17 -8.17
C ARG A 40 -42.69 13.78 -8.23
N ILE A 41 -43.38 12.78 -8.77
CA ILE A 41 -42.85 11.41 -8.89
C ILE A 41 -41.66 11.37 -9.87
N ILE A 42 -41.72 12.11 -10.97
CA ILE A 42 -40.61 12.19 -11.93
C ILE A 42 -39.39 12.86 -11.26
N GLN A 43 -39.58 13.98 -10.56
CA GLN A 43 -38.52 14.66 -9.84
C GLN A 43 -37.88 13.79 -8.75
N LEU A 44 -38.69 13.05 -7.98
CA LEU A 44 -38.19 12.14 -6.96
C LEU A 44 -37.36 10.99 -7.54
N LYS A 45 -37.82 10.37 -8.64
CA LYS A 45 -37.05 9.32 -9.33
C LYS A 45 -35.72 9.83 -9.87
N THR A 46 -35.70 11.04 -10.45
CA THR A 46 -34.45 11.64 -10.95
C THR A 46 -33.47 12.00 -9.84
N LEU A 47 -33.95 12.36 -8.65
CA LEU A 47 -33.09 12.66 -7.50
C LEU A 47 -32.53 11.40 -6.86
N GLU A 48 -33.33 10.33 -6.79
CA GLU A 48 -32.91 9.03 -6.25
C GLU A 48 -31.85 8.38 -7.15
N GLU A 49 -32.03 8.43 -8.48
CA GLU A 49 -31.04 7.93 -9.45
C GLU A 49 -29.74 8.74 -9.43
N GLN A 50 -29.82 10.07 -9.24
CA GLN A 50 -28.64 10.92 -9.04
C GLN A 50 -27.89 10.61 -7.74
N LEU A 51 -28.62 10.32 -6.65
CA LEU A 51 -28.01 9.93 -5.37
C LEU A 51 -27.36 8.55 -5.45
N GLU A 52 -27.96 7.58 -6.13
CA GLU A 52 -27.36 6.26 -6.37
C GLU A 52 -26.10 6.35 -7.24
N ALA A 53 -26.15 7.13 -8.33
CA ALA A 53 -24.97 7.38 -9.17
C ALA A 53 -23.83 8.04 -8.37
N GLN A 54 -24.16 9.01 -7.50
CA GLN A 54 -23.18 9.67 -6.65
C GLN A 54 -22.60 8.72 -5.57
N LYS A 55 -23.42 7.84 -4.98
CA LYS A 55 -22.93 6.80 -4.05
C LYS A 55 -21.99 5.83 -4.76
N LEU A 56 -22.36 5.35 -5.94
CA LEU A 56 -21.53 4.43 -6.73
C LEU A 56 -20.20 5.07 -7.15
N GLN A 57 -20.21 6.36 -7.50
CA GLN A 57 -18.97 7.11 -7.77
C GLN A 57 -18.09 7.21 -6.53
N ARG A 58 -18.67 7.57 -5.36
CA ARG A 58 -17.92 7.64 -4.10
C ARG A 58 -17.36 6.29 -3.67
N GLU A 59 -18.08 5.19 -3.91
CA GLU A 59 -17.59 3.84 -3.62
C GLU A 59 -16.46 3.44 -4.56
N LYS A 60 -16.56 3.76 -5.85
CA LYS A 60 -15.47 3.55 -6.82
C LYS A 60 -14.22 4.36 -6.47
N GLU A 61 -14.39 5.63 -6.07
CA GLU A 61 -13.28 6.48 -5.63
C GLU A 61 -12.64 5.93 -4.34
N LYS A 62 -13.44 5.47 -3.37
CA LYS A 62 -12.91 4.83 -2.15
C LYS A 62 -12.13 3.56 -2.48
N ALA A 63 -12.68 2.70 -3.34
CA ALA A 63 -12.00 1.47 -3.76
C ALA A 63 -10.70 1.75 -4.53
N GLN A 64 -10.68 2.78 -5.39
CA GLN A 64 -9.46 3.22 -6.07
C GLN A 64 -8.42 3.78 -5.09
N ASN A 65 -8.85 4.61 -4.14
CA ASN A 65 -7.96 5.15 -3.10
C ASN A 65 -7.38 4.05 -2.20
N GLU A 66 -8.18 3.04 -1.86
CA GLU A 66 -7.71 1.87 -1.09
C GLU A 66 -6.74 1.02 -1.90
N ALA A 67 -7.03 0.77 -3.18
CA ALA A 67 -6.13 0.05 -4.08
C ALA A 67 -4.80 0.79 -4.27
N GLU A 68 -4.83 2.12 -4.44
CA GLU A 68 -3.63 2.95 -4.55
C GLU A 68 -2.82 2.94 -3.25
N LYS A 69 -3.47 3.02 -2.09
CA LYS A 69 -2.81 2.87 -0.78
C LYS A 69 -2.11 1.52 -0.68
N ILE A 70 -2.80 0.43 -1.02
CA ILE A 70 -2.23 -0.93 -0.97
C ILE A 70 -1.04 -1.05 -1.92
N ALA A 71 -1.16 -0.55 -3.15
CA ALA A 71 -0.07 -0.56 -4.13
C ALA A 71 1.14 0.25 -3.62
N ARG A 72 0.90 1.42 -3.02
CA ARG A 72 1.95 2.24 -2.40
C ARG A 72 2.62 1.52 -1.24
N TYR A 73 1.85 0.85 -0.36
CA TYR A 73 2.41 0.06 0.73
C TYR A 73 3.30 -1.08 0.21
N GLN A 74 2.86 -1.80 -0.84
CA GLN A 74 3.66 -2.89 -1.44
C GLN A 74 4.96 -2.40 -2.07
N VAL A 75 4.96 -1.21 -2.71
CA VAL A 75 6.19 -0.61 -3.24
C VAL A 75 7.13 -0.19 -2.11
N LEU A 76 6.60 0.42 -1.04
CA LEU A 76 7.40 0.79 0.13
C LEU A 76 8.00 -0.43 0.83
N GLU A 77 7.25 -1.51 0.95
CA GLU A 77 7.72 -2.76 1.56
C GLU A 77 8.83 -3.42 0.73
N LYS A 78 8.66 -3.52 -0.60
CA LYS A 78 9.71 -4.02 -1.50
C LYS A 78 10.97 -3.17 -1.47
N ASN A 79 10.84 -1.85 -1.40
CA ASN A 79 11.98 -0.95 -1.29
C ASN A 79 12.69 -1.14 0.06
N ALA A 80 11.95 -1.27 1.16
CA ALA A 80 12.52 -1.52 2.48
C ALA A 80 13.25 -2.87 2.57
N GLU A 81 12.75 -3.91 1.91
CA GLU A 81 13.45 -5.19 1.81
C GLU A 81 14.73 -5.10 0.99
N GLN A 82 14.71 -4.37 -0.13
CA GLN A 82 15.90 -4.11 -0.95
C GLN A 82 16.94 -3.29 -0.20
N GLU A 83 16.51 -2.27 0.56
CA GLU A 83 17.38 -1.48 1.44
C GLU A 83 18.01 -2.37 2.53
N ARG A 84 17.25 -3.27 3.15
CA ARG A 84 17.78 -4.23 4.14
C ARG A 84 18.78 -5.22 3.54
N ILE A 85 18.57 -5.68 2.32
CA ILE A 85 19.52 -6.56 1.62
C ILE A 85 20.78 -5.79 1.27
N ALA A 86 20.64 -4.57 0.75
CA ALA A 86 21.76 -3.67 0.46
C ALA A 86 22.56 -3.30 1.73
N GLU A 87 21.91 -3.04 2.86
CA GLU A 87 22.58 -2.79 4.15
C GLU A 87 23.37 -4.02 4.64
N LYS A 88 22.77 -5.22 4.55
CA LYS A 88 23.46 -6.47 4.91
C LYS A 88 24.68 -6.72 4.03
N ASP A 89 24.57 -6.44 2.74
CA ASP A 89 25.68 -6.60 1.80
C ASP A 89 26.75 -5.52 2.03
N LEU A 90 26.36 -4.27 2.32
CA LEU A 90 27.29 -3.18 2.65
C LEU A 90 28.13 -3.47 3.90
N LYS A 91 27.56 -4.12 4.91
CA LYS A 91 28.31 -4.59 6.09
C LYS A 91 29.41 -5.59 5.71
N ASN A 92 29.30 -6.29 4.58
CA ASN A 92 30.32 -7.22 4.10
C ASN A 92 31.45 -6.55 3.29
N TYR A 93 31.27 -5.30 2.85
CA TYR A 93 32.28 -4.55 2.09
C TYR A 93 33.07 -3.55 2.96
N GLY A 94 32.56 -3.19 4.13
CA GLY A 94 33.26 -2.34 5.09
C GLY A 94 34.50 -3.01 5.70
N THR A 95 35.48 -2.19 6.10
CA THR A 95 36.62 -2.66 6.91
C THR A 95 36.15 -3.17 8.26
N GLU A 96 36.95 -3.97 8.95
CA GLU A 96 36.57 -4.51 10.27
C GLU A 96 36.33 -3.38 11.29
N GLU A 97 37.11 -2.30 11.23
CA GLU A 97 36.94 -1.10 12.05
C GLU A 97 35.59 -0.42 11.79
N GLU A 98 35.20 -0.23 10.52
CA GLU A 98 33.89 0.36 10.15
C GLU A 98 32.73 -0.52 10.63
N ARG A 99 32.85 -1.84 10.54
CA ARG A 99 31.83 -2.78 11.05
C ARG A 99 31.69 -2.71 12.56
N GLN A 100 32.81 -2.64 13.28
CA GLN A 100 32.79 -2.48 14.73
C GLN A 100 32.15 -1.14 15.13
N GLN A 101 32.47 -0.05 14.43
CA GLN A 101 31.87 1.25 14.69
C GLN A 101 30.37 1.26 14.39
N ILE A 102 29.94 0.68 13.28
CA ILE A 102 28.52 0.50 12.95
C ILE A 102 27.81 -0.29 14.05
N PHE A 103 28.39 -1.41 14.49
CA PHE A 103 27.82 -2.24 15.55
C PHE A 103 27.66 -1.47 16.87
N LEU A 104 28.67 -0.71 17.29
CA LEU A 104 28.62 0.12 18.48
C LEU A 104 27.49 1.16 18.38
N LEU A 105 27.45 1.90 17.27
CA LEU A 105 26.41 2.91 17.02
C LEU A 105 25.00 2.31 16.97
N GLU A 106 24.84 1.14 16.34
CA GLU A 106 23.56 0.42 16.30
C GLU A 106 23.13 -0.03 17.70
N SER A 107 24.06 -0.50 18.53
CA SER A 107 23.78 -0.89 19.92
C SER A 107 23.37 0.32 20.77
N GLU A 108 24.08 1.45 20.66
CA GLU A 108 23.73 2.68 21.36
C GLU A 108 22.36 3.21 20.91
N ARG A 109 22.08 3.18 19.60
CA ARG A 109 20.77 3.54 19.05
C ARG A 109 19.67 2.67 19.63
N PHE A 110 19.87 1.36 19.69
CA PHE A 110 18.91 0.42 20.25
C PHE A 110 18.63 0.70 21.74
N ASP A 111 19.66 0.99 22.53
CA ASP A 111 19.49 1.34 23.95
C ASP A 111 18.71 2.64 24.15
N LEU A 112 18.95 3.66 23.31
CA LEU A 112 18.19 4.91 23.32
C LEU A 112 16.72 4.69 22.91
N GLU A 113 16.47 3.85 21.90
CA GLU A 113 15.11 3.47 21.50
C GLU A 113 14.39 2.75 22.64
N ASN A 114 15.04 1.82 23.33
CA ASN A 114 14.49 1.15 24.50
C ASN A 114 14.16 2.13 25.63
N GLN A 115 14.99 3.16 25.86
CA GLN A 115 14.70 4.20 26.85
C GLN A 115 13.44 5.00 26.47
N ILE A 116 13.28 5.37 25.21
CA ILE A 116 12.06 6.04 24.71
C ILE A 116 10.84 5.14 24.91
N ASP A 117 10.97 3.86 24.57
CA ASP A 117 9.90 2.86 24.75
C ASP A 117 9.49 2.69 26.21
N LEU A 118 10.46 2.72 27.14
CA LEU A 118 10.19 2.68 28.57
C LEU A 118 9.44 3.93 29.05
N ILE A 119 9.78 5.11 28.51
CA ILE A 119 9.04 6.34 28.80
C ILE A 119 7.60 6.19 28.31
N ASP A 120 7.39 5.79 27.05
CA ASP A 120 6.07 5.71 26.43
C ASP A 120 5.16 4.63 27.04
N LYS A 121 5.72 3.48 27.43
CA LYS A 121 4.95 2.34 27.93
C LYS A 121 4.73 2.35 29.44
N LYS A 122 5.59 3.01 30.21
CA LYS A 122 5.54 2.97 31.69
C LYS A 122 5.38 4.37 32.29
N ARG A 123 6.39 5.24 32.13
CA ARG A 123 6.44 6.51 32.87
C ARG A 123 5.31 7.47 32.48
N ASP A 124 5.06 7.62 31.18
CA ASP A 124 3.99 8.47 30.65
C ASP A 124 2.58 8.04 31.10
N PRO A 125 2.17 6.77 30.93
CA PRO A 125 0.85 6.33 31.36
C PRO A 125 0.70 6.36 32.88
N ASP A 126 1.73 6.01 33.65
CA ASP A 126 1.68 6.02 35.12
C ASP A 126 1.39 7.43 35.65
N LEU A 127 2.10 8.45 35.16
CA LEU A 127 1.86 9.84 35.55
C LEU A 127 0.49 10.35 35.09
N LYS A 128 0.04 9.97 33.89
CA LYS A 128 -1.31 10.33 33.39
C LYS A 128 -2.41 9.70 34.24
N LEU A 129 -2.25 8.45 34.67
CA LEU A 129 -3.16 7.77 35.58
C LEU A 129 -3.17 8.43 36.95
N GLU A 130 -2.01 8.76 37.50
CA GLU A 130 -1.90 9.48 38.77
C GLU A 130 -2.59 10.85 38.71
N LYS A 131 -2.35 11.63 37.65
CA LYS A 131 -3.04 12.90 37.41
C LYS A 131 -4.55 12.72 37.35
N ASN A 132 -5.04 11.72 36.63
CA ASN A 132 -6.48 11.43 36.54
C ASN A 132 -7.07 11.11 37.92
N ASN A 133 -6.40 10.26 38.70
CA ASN A 133 -6.83 9.93 40.07
C ASN A 133 -6.88 11.18 40.97
N LEU A 134 -5.95 12.11 40.82
CA LEU A 134 -5.98 13.39 41.54
C LEU A 134 -7.11 14.30 41.08
N LEU A 135 -7.43 14.34 39.78
CA LEU A 135 -8.56 15.11 39.25
C LEU A 135 -9.91 14.58 39.75
N ILE A 136 -10.08 13.26 39.84
CA ILE A 136 -11.27 12.64 40.43
C ILE A 136 -11.38 13.06 41.91
N LYS A 137 -10.30 12.93 42.68
CA LYS A 137 -10.28 13.39 44.08
C LYS A 137 -10.57 14.87 44.21
N LEU A 138 -10.05 15.71 43.31
CA LEU A 138 -10.32 17.13 43.27
C LEU A 138 -11.81 17.39 43.11
N GLN A 139 -12.47 16.68 42.19
CA GLN A 139 -13.92 16.78 41.99
C GLN A 139 -14.70 16.33 43.23
N ASP A 140 -14.31 15.23 43.87
CA ASP A 140 -14.92 14.76 45.12
C ASP A 140 -14.80 15.80 46.25
N TRP A 141 -13.65 16.45 46.38
CA TRP A 141 -13.49 17.53 47.36
C TRP A 141 -14.25 18.80 46.99
N GLN A 142 -14.35 19.12 45.69
CA GLN A 142 -15.14 20.25 45.21
C GLN A 142 -16.64 20.04 45.50
N THR A 143 -17.16 18.83 45.33
CA THR A 143 -18.56 18.52 45.70
C THR A 143 -18.78 18.63 47.19
N LYS A 144 -17.86 18.14 48.03
CA LYS A 144 -17.90 18.35 49.49
C LYS A 144 -17.85 19.82 49.88
N LEU A 145 -17.03 20.62 49.21
CA LEU A 145 -16.97 22.06 49.43
C LEU A 145 -18.31 22.72 49.11
N ASN A 146 -18.93 22.36 47.99
CA ASN A 146 -20.24 22.90 47.60
C ASN A 146 -21.33 22.52 48.62
N THR A 147 -21.34 21.29 49.13
CA THR A 147 -22.30 20.90 50.19
C THR A 147 -22.10 21.70 51.47
N ILE A 148 -20.85 22.00 51.85
CA ILE A 148 -20.53 22.82 53.03
C ILE A 148 -20.98 24.27 52.81
N LEU A 149 -20.77 24.83 51.61
CA LEU A 149 -21.23 26.18 51.26
C LEU A 149 -22.76 26.29 51.27
N GLU A 150 -23.48 25.26 50.82
CA GLU A 150 -24.94 25.20 50.92
C GLU A 150 -25.42 25.13 52.37
N GLU A 151 -24.72 24.39 53.25
CA GLU A 151 -24.99 24.36 54.69
C GLU A 151 -24.73 25.72 55.35
N GLU A 152 -23.60 26.35 55.05
CA GLU A 152 -23.23 27.70 55.52
C GLU A 152 -24.31 28.73 55.12
N GLN A 153 -24.72 28.72 53.85
CA GLN A 153 -25.75 29.62 53.35
C GLN A 153 -27.12 29.40 54.04
N LYS A 154 -27.49 28.16 54.37
CA LYS A 154 -28.72 27.87 55.12
C LYS A 154 -28.65 28.45 56.54
N LEU A 155 -27.53 28.25 57.23
CA LEU A 155 -27.32 28.79 58.58
C LEU A 155 -27.31 30.32 58.60
N GLU A 156 -26.65 30.97 57.62
CA GLU A 156 -26.68 32.44 57.50
C GLU A 156 -28.09 32.98 57.26
N ASN A 157 -28.89 32.29 56.46
CA ASN A 157 -30.28 32.68 56.22
C ASN A 157 -31.14 32.51 57.48
N GLU A 158 -30.93 31.43 58.25
CA GLU A 158 -31.56 31.24 59.55
C GLU A 158 -31.14 32.32 60.55
N GLU A 159 -29.87 32.71 60.58
CA GLU A 159 -29.36 33.80 61.44
C GLU A 159 -30.04 35.13 61.10
N LYS A 160 -30.10 35.49 59.81
CA LYS A 160 -30.79 36.70 59.33
C LYS A 160 -32.26 36.69 59.72
N PHE A 161 -32.94 35.56 59.56
CA PHE A 161 -34.34 35.41 59.94
C PHE A 161 -34.56 35.55 61.45
N LEU A 162 -33.68 35.00 62.29
CA LEU A 162 -33.73 35.19 63.74
C LEU A 162 -33.49 36.65 64.12
N ALA A 163 -32.53 37.32 63.47
CA ALA A 163 -32.24 38.73 63.72
C ALA A 163 -33.43 39.64 63.36
N GLU A 164 -34.09 39.39 62.23
CA GLU A 164 -35.32 40.12 61.84
C GLU A 164 -36.47 39.88 62.83
N LYS A 165 -36.65 38.64 63.30
CA LYS A 165 -37.63 38.30 64.34
C LYS A 165 -37.33 38.95 65.69
N GLU A 166 -36.06 39.02 66.08
CA GLU A 166 -35.63 39.66 67.32
C GLU A 166 -35.92 41.17 67.31
N GLN A 167 -35.70 41.81 66.16
CA GLN A 167 -36.00 43.24 65.96
C GLN A 167 -37.50 43.52 66.02
N THR A 168 -38.32 42.63 65.47
CA THR A 168 -39.79 42.80 65.38
C THR A 168 -40.55 42.36 66.63
N SER A 169 -40.00 41.45 67.46
CA SER A 169 -40.65 41.06 68.71
C SER A 169 -40.64 42.22 69.71
N THR A 170 -41.75 42.43 70.41
CA THR A 170 -41.87 43.42 71.48
C THR A 170 -41.72 42.79 72.87
N ILE A 171 -41.66 41.45 72.97
CA ILE A 171 -41.69 40.70 74.23
C ILE A 171 -40.25 40.44 74.71
N PRO A 172 -39.82 40.96 75.87
CA PRO A 172 -38.44 40.83 76.33
C PRO A 172 -37.95 39.39 76.54
N ALA A 173 -38.84 38.48 76.96
CA ALA A 173 -38.49 37.07 77.16
C ALA A 173 -38.22 36.36 75.83
N GLU A 174 -39.01 36.66 74.79
CA GLU A 174 -38.81 36.11 73.44
C GLU A 174 -37.52 36.64 72.81
N LYS A 175 -37.21 37.93 72.99
CA LYS A 175 -35.93 38.51 72.52
C LYS A 175 -34.73 37.75 73.06
N LYS A 176 -34.68 37.48 74.37
CA LYS A 176 -33.59 36.70 74.97
C LYS A 176 -33.52 35.27 74.42
N GLY A 177 -34.66 34.64 74.14
CA GLY A 177 -34.71 33.31 73.50
C GLY A 177 -34.18 33.32 72.05
N LEU A 178 -34.49 34.37 71.29
CA LEU A 178 -33.99 34.55 69.92
C LEU A 178 -32.49 34.88 69.91
N GLU A 179 -32.01 35.71 70.83
CA GLU A 179 -30.59 36.04 70.98
C GLU A 179 -29.75 34.81 71.31
N THR A 180 -30.21 33.96 72.25
CA THR A 180 -29.52 32.69 72.57
C THR A 180 -29.52 31.73 71.39
N SER A 181 -30.64 31.61 70.67
CA SER A 181 -30.73 30.79 69.45
C SER A 181 -29.78 31.29 68.35
N ARG A 182 -29.67 32.62 68.19
CA ARG A 182 -28.73 33.24 67.25
C ARG A 182 -27.28 32.93 67.62
N TRP A 183 -26.93 33.02 68.91
CA TRP A 183 -25.62 32.63 69.42
C TRP A 183 -25.27 31.16 69.12
N ASP A 184 -26.25 30.27 69.20
CA ASP A 184 -26.04 28.86 68.85
C ASP A 184 -25.87 28.63 67.35
N ILE A 185 -26.56 29.40 66.49
CA ILE A 185 -26.34 29.37 65.03
C ILE A 185 -24.96 29.91 64.68
N GLU A 186 -24.55 31.03 65.27
CA GLU A 186 -23.22 31.62 65.06
C GLU A 186 -22.10 30.62 65.37
N LYS A 187 -22.21 29.87 66.47
CA LYS A 187 -21.26 28.79 66.78
C LYS A 187 -21.25 27.70 65.71
N LYS A 188 -22.41 27.31 65.18
CA LYS A 188 -22.49 26.33 64.08
C LYS A 188 -21.85 26.86 62.80
N ILE A 189 -22.05 28.13 62.47
CA ILE A 189 -21.40 28.77 61.31
C ILE A 189 -19.88 28.69 61.46
N GLN A 190 -19.34 29.04 62.63
CA GLN A 190 -17.89 28.93 62.89
C GLN A 190 -17.37 27.49 62.80
N GLU A 191 -18.15 26.49 63.18
CA GLU A 191 -17.79 25.08 62.99
C GLU A 191 -17.80 24.65 61.51
N VAL A 192 -18.78 25.12 60.74
CA VAL A 192 -18.89 24.87 59.30
C VAL A 192 -17.75 25.56 58.55
N GLU A 193 -17.40 26.79 58.91
CA GLU A 193 -16.28 27.53 58.32
C GLU A 193 -14.95 26.80 58.55
N LYS A 194 -14.72 26.26 59.75
CA LYS A 194 -13.51 25.45 60.02
C LYS A 194 -13.43 24.22 59.11
N LYS A 195 -14.55 23.53 58.89
CA LYS A 195 -14.61 22.38 57.95
C LYS A 195 -14.35 22.84 56.52
N ARG A 196 -14.90 23.99 56.12
CA ARG A 196 -14.69 24.60 54.80
C ARG A 196 -13.21 24.86 54.54
N TRP A 197 -12.53 25.51 55.49
CA TRP A 197 -11.09 25.78 55.41
C TRP A 197 -10.26 24.51 55.28
N GLU A 198 -10.61 23.44 56.01
CA GLU A 198 -9.92 22.15 55.89
C GLU A 198 -10.07 21.55 54.50
N VAL A 199 -11.28 21.59 53.91
CA VAL A 199 -11.52 21.13 52.55
C VAL A 199 -10.78 21.97 51.51
N GLU A 200 -10.80 23.30 51.63
CA GLU A 200 -10.07 24.21 50.74
C GLU A 200 -8.57 23.92 50.76
N LYS A 201 -8.00 23.64 51.94
CA LYS A 201 -6.60 23.24 52.09
C LYS A 201 -6.29 21.91 51.38
N GLN A 202 -7.20 20.94 51.45
CA GLN A 202 -7.04 19.67 50.71
C GLN A 202 -7.08 19.88 49.20
N ILE A 203 -7.99 20.74 48.72
CA ILE A 203 -8.08 21.13 47.30
C ILE A 203 -6.77 21.75 46.83
N GLU A 204 -6.20 22.69 47.60
CA GLU A 204 -4.95 23.35 47.24
C GLU A 204 -3.76 22.37 47.23
N ASN A 205 -3.70 21.44 48.19
CA ASN A 205 -2.72 20.36 48.20
C ASN A 205 -2.83 19.43 46.98
N ILE A 206 -4.05 19.18 46.47
CA ILE A 206 -4.23 18.38 45.26
C ILE A 206 -3.81 19.17 44.03
N LYS A 207 -4.18 20.45 43.93
CA LYS A 207 -3.77 21.32 42.82
C LYS A 207 -2.25 21.42 42.70
N THR A 208 -1.56 21.63 43.81
CA THR A 208 -0.09 21.66 43.83
C THR A 208 0.52 20.35 43.33
N LYS A 209 -0.01 19.18 43.75
CA LYS A 209 0.42 17.88 43.21
C LYS A 209 0.16 17.73 41.71
N ILE A 210 -1.00 18.17 41.22
CA ILE A 210 -1.29 18.17 39.77
C ILE A 210 -0.26 19.02 39.02
N THR A 211 0.07 20.22 39.50
CA THR A 211 1.08 21.06 38.85
C THR A 211 2.50 20.46 38.89
N GLN A 212 2.82 19.66 39.91
CA GLN A 212 4.08 18.90 39.97
C GLN A 212 4.09 17.78 38.92
N ILE A 213 2.99 17.06 38.77
CA ILE A 213 2.86 16.03 37.73
C ILE A 213 2.97 16.66 36.34
N ASP A 214 2.35 17.82 36.11
CA ASP A 214 2.44 18.52 34.83
C ASP A 214 3.88 18.89 34.48
N LYS A 215 4.65 19.40 35.45
CA LYS A 215 6.09 19.66 35.26
C LYS A 215 6.86 18.37 34.92
N SER A 216 6.57 17.27 35.63
CA SER A 216 7.23 15.98 35.36
C SER A 216 6.88 15.42 33.98
N LEU A 217 5.67 15.65 33.48
CA LEU A 217 5.27 15.28 32.12
C LEU A 217 6.03 16.12 31.09
N ASP A 218 6.15 17.43 31.30
CA ASP A 218 6.93 18.30 30.42
C ASP A 218 8.42 17.91 30.41
N GLU A 219 8.98 17.52 31.56
CA GLU A 219 10.33 16.98 31.67
C GLU A 219 10.50 15.68 30.87
N LEU A 220 9.54 14.75 30.91
CA LEU A 220 9.56 13.54 30.08
C LEU A 220 9.52 13.85 28.58
N VAL A 221 8.74 14.86 28.16
CA VAL A 221 8.73 15.29 26.76
C VAL A 221 10.10 15.82 26.35
N ASN A 222 10.75 16.61 27.21
CA ASN A 222 12.10 17.12 26.95
C ASN A 222 13.14 15.99 26.91
N GLU A 223 13.08 15.04 27.85
CA GLU A 223 13.94 13.85 27.89
C GLU A 223 13.79 13.05 26.59
N LYS A 224 12.56 12.79 26.16
CA LYS A 224 12.25 12.09 24.91
C LYS A 224 12.80 12.82 23.68
N ASN A 225 12.66 14.13 23.62
CA ASN A 225 13.21 14.93 22.52
C ASN A 225 14.74 14.91 22.49
N GLN A 226 15.40 14.93 23.66
CA GLN A 226 16.86 14.77 23.73
C GLN A 226 17.30 13.39 23.24
N LEU A 227 16.63 12.32 23.64
CA LEU A 227 16.92 10.96 23.17
C LEU A 227 16.74 10.84 21.65
N ARG A 228 15.65 11.40 21.11
CA ARG A 228 15.42 11.45 19.64
C ARG A 228 16.51 12.21 18.90
N ASN A 229 16.97 13.34 19.44
CA ASN A 229 18.06 14.11 18.84
C ASN A 229 19.39 13.32 18.85
N LYS A 230 19.66 12.56 19.91
CA LYS A 230 20.82 11.65 19.97
C LYS A 230 20.72 10.55 18.91
N ILE A 231 19.56 9.91 18.78
CA ILE A 231 19.31 8.90 17.72
C ILE A 231 19.54 9.51 16.33
N LEU A 232 19.02 10.71 16.06
CA LEU A 232 19.26 11.41 14.79
C LEU A 232 20.74 11.71 14.55
N GLY A 233 21.51 11.98 15.61
CA GLY A 233 22.96 12.13 15.53
C GLY A 233 23.64 10.82 15.12
N ILE A 234 23.24 9.70 15.73
CA ILE A 234 23.73 8.36 15.39
C ILE A 234 23.33 7.96 13.96
N ASP A 235 22.10 8.25 13.53
CA ASP A 235 21.66 7.95 12.16
C ASP A 235 22.43 8.76 11.11
N LYS A 236 22.94 9.95 11.47
CA LYS A 236 23.80 10.74 10.58
C LYS A 236 25.18 10.11 10.48
N SER A 237 25.81 9.74 11.60
CA SER A 237 27.13 9.09 11.58
C SER A 237 27.08 7.74 10.87
N LEU A 238 26.03 6.94 11.08
CA LEU A 238 25.82 5.70 10.33
C LEU A 238 25.72 5.96 8.82
N ARG A 239 24.94 6.96 8.40
CA ARG A 239 24.84 7.33 6.97
C ARG A 239 26.19 7.77 6.39
N GLU A 240 26.96 8.56 7.12
CA GLU A 240 28.30 8.97 6.71
C GLU A 240 29.21 7.75 6.49
N ILE A 241 29.25 6.80 7.43
CA ILE A 241 30.03 5.56 7.28
C ILE A 241 29.56 4.75 6.07
N TYR A 242 28.25 4.52 5.92
CA TYR A 242 27.71 3.76 4.79
C TYR A 242 28.00 4.42 3.43
N SER A 243 27.84 5.74 3.33
CA SER A 243 28.18 6.48 2.11
C SER A 243 29.66 6.41 1.75
N ALA A 244 30.56 6.43 2.73
CA ALA A 244 31.98 6.24 2.51
C ALA A 244 32.30 4.82 2.00
N ILE A 245 31.64 3.79 2.55
CA ILE A 245 31.76 2.39 2.08
C ILE A 245 31.25 2.27 0.64
N ILE A 246 30.08 2.84 0.33
CA ILE A 246 29.50 2.83 -1.02
C ILE A 246 30.44 3.50 -2.03
N ALA A 247 30.95 4.70 -1.72
CA ALA A 247 31.84 5.42 -2.62
C ALA A 247 33.12 4.62 -2.93
N ARG A 248 33.72 4.02 -1.89
CA ARG A 248 34.91 3.17 -2.03
C ARG A 248 34.64 1.93 -2.89
N GLU A 249 33.50 1.27 -2.68
CA GLU A 249 33.12 0.08 -3.43
C GLU A 249 32.76 0.42 -4.89
N GLU A 250 32.13 1.58 -5.13
CA GLU A 250 31.90 2.08 -6.49
C GLU A 250 33.19 2.40 -7.23
N GLU A 251 34.16 3.06 -6.58
CA GLU A 251 35.48 3.32 -7.15
C GLU A 251 36.21 2.02 -7.52
N ARG A 252 36.18 1.02 -6.62
CA ARG A 252 36.75 -0.30 -6.88
C ARG A 252 36.10 -0.97 -8.10
N ARG A 253 34.77 -0.97 -8.19
CA ARG A 253 34.04 -1.54 -9.34
C ARG A 253 34.35 -0.80 -10.65
N ARG A 254 34.49 0.53 -10.62
CA ARG A 254 34.90 1.31 -11.79
C ARG A 254 36.32 0.95 -12.23
N GLY A 255 37.26 0.83 -11.29
CA GLY A 255 38.63 0.37 -11.57
C GLY A 255 38.66 -1.04 -12.19
N GLU A 256 37.96 -2.00 -11.61
CA GLU A 256 37.87 -3.38 -12.15
C GLU A 256 37.27 -3.40 -13.58
N LEU A 257 36.25 -2.59 -13.85
CA LEU A 257 35.66 -2.43 -15.18
C LEU A 257 36.63 -1.82 -16.19
N GLU A 258 37.38 -0.79 -15.80
CA GLU A 258 38.40 -0.15 -16.64
C GLU A 258 39.57 -1.09 -16.93
N GLU A 259 40.01 -1.88 -15.94
CA GLU A 259 41.02 -2.91 -16.13
C GLU A 259 40.55 -4.01 -17.08
N GLN A 260 39.30 -4.48 -16.94
CA GLN A 260 38.72 -5.46 -17.87
C GLN A 260 38.63 -4.90 -19.29
N ARG A 261 38.27 -3.63 -19.46
CA ARG A 261 38.28 -2.96 -20.77
C ARG A 261 39.69 -2.88 -21.34
N ALA A 262 40.67 -2.45 -20.55
CA ALA A 262 42.06 -2.39 -20.96
C ALA A 262 42.62 -3.78 -21.34
N GLN A 263 42.25 -4.84 -20.59
CA GLN A 263 42.62 -6.21 -20.92
C GLN A 263 41.97 -6.69 -22.24
N ARG A 264 40.70 -6.38 -22.46
CA ARG A 264 40.01 -6.68 -23.73
C ARG A 264 40.63 -5.95 -24.89
N GLU A 265 40.92 -4.65 -24.76
CA GLU A 265 41.59 -3.86 -25.79
C GLU A 265 42.99 -4.40 -26.11
N LYS A 266 43.77 -4.81 -25.10
CA LYS A 266 45.06 -5.48 -25.31
C LYS A 266 44.88 -6.81 -26.05
N ALA A 267 43.91 -7.62 -25.65
CA ALA A 267 43.61 -8.89 -26.32
C ALA A 267 43.17 -8.67 -27.79
N ASP A 268 42.38 -7.64 -28.04
CA ASP A 268 41.91 -7.30 -29.38
C ASP A 268 43.03 -6.74 -30.26
N LYS A 269 43.95 -5.92 -29.71
CA LYS A 269 45.18 -5.52 -30.40
C LYS A 269 46.04 -6.73 -30.78
N ILE A 270 46.26 -7.67 -29.86
CA ILE A 270 47.01 -8.91 -30.13
C ILE A 270 46.32 -9.74 -31.23
N LYS A 271 44.98 -9.85 -31.19
CA LYS A 271 44.22 -10.54 -32.26
C LYS A 271 44.35 -9.84 -33.60
N LEU A 272 44.29 -8.51 -33.63
CA LEU A 272 44.46 -7.72 -34.86
C LEU A 272 45.85 -7.91 -35.45
N GLU A 273 46.91 -7.80 -34.64
CA GLU A 273 48.29 -8.06 -35.07
C GLU A 273 48.47 -9.49 -35.59
N ARG A 274 47.89 -10.48 -34.89
CA ARG A 274 47.91 -11.88 -35.33
C ARG A 274 47.19 -12.07 -36.66
N ASN A 275 46.01 -11.48 -36.82
CA ASN A 275 45.23 -11.55 -38.05
C ASN A 275 45.94 -10.84 -39.21
N GLU A 276 46.59 -9.71 -38.94
CA GLU A 276 47.39 -9.00 -39.93
C GLU A 276 48.63 -9.82 -40.34
N ASN A 277 49.32 -10.45 -39.38
CA ASN A 277 50.42 -11.36 -39.67
C ASN A 277 49.98 -12.58 -40.49
N ILE A 278 48.83 -13.19 -40.17
CA ILE A 278 48.25 -14.27 -40.96
C ILE A 278 47.92 -13.78 -42.38
N ARG A 279 47.32 -12.59 -42.52
CA ARG A 279 47.07 -11.98 -43.84
C ARG A 279 48.38 -11.76 -44.59
N ARG A 280 49.41 -11.19 -43.96
CA ARG A 280 50.72 -11.01 -44.58
C ARG A 280 51.29 -12.35 -45.06
N GLN A 281 51.26 -13.39 -44.22
CA GLN A 281 51.73 -14.74 -44.58
C GLN A 281 50.93 -15.40 -45.71
N GLN A 282 49.60 -15.22 -45.74
CA GLN A 282 48.75 -15.73 -46.82
C GLN A 282 49.02 -15.01 -48.15
N TRP A 283 49.48 -13.75 -48.10
CA TRP A 283 49.74 -12.94 -49.28
C TRP A 283 51.21 -12.94 -49.73
N THR A 284 52.17 -13.33 -48.87
CA THR A 284 53.61 -13.32 -49.20
C THR A 284 54.14 -14.58 -49.88
N GLY A 285 53.34 -15.59 -50.22
CA GLY A 285 53.94 -16.75 -50.89
C GLY A 285 53.07 -17.94 -51.26
N VAL A 286 51.98 -17.75 -52.02
CA VAL A 286 51.45 -18.85 -52.84
C VAL A 286 51.84 -18.61 -54.29
N PRO A 287 52.73 -19.43 -54.90
CA PRO A 287 53.02 -19.32 -56.32
C PRO A 287 51.72 -19.52 -57.11
N ILE A 288 51.39 -18.53 -57.94
CA ILE A 288 50.13 -18.33 -58.69
C ILE A 288 49.60 -19.58 -59.43
N LYS A 289 50.47 -20.58 -59.66
CA LYS A 289 50.14 -21.83 -60.36
C LYS A 289 49.36 -22.86 -59.52
N LYS A 290 49.43 -22.85 -58.17
CA LYS A 290 48.64 -23.79 -57.33
C LYS A 290 47.21 -23.31 -57.03
N ALA A 291 47.00 -22.01 -56.96
CA ALA A 291 45.70 -21.42 -56.63
C ALA A 291 44.63 -21.60 -57.74
N GLN A 292 45.03 -21.70 -59.02
CA GLN A 292 44.08 -21.94 -60.12
C GLN A 292 43.47 -23.35 -60.08
N ASN A 293 44.26 -24.37 -59.72
CA ASN A 293 43.77 -25.75 -59.65
C ASN A 293 42.81 -25.96 -58.47
N GLU A 294 43.07 -25.35 -57.32
CA GLU A 294 42.18 -25.43 -56.16
C GLU A 294 40.87 -24.66 -56.39
N ARG A 295 40.92 -23.52 -57.09
CA ARG A 295 39.71 -22.76 -57.46
C ARG A 295 38.84 -23.54 -58.45
N GLN A 296 39.44 -24.22 -59.43
CA GLN A 296 38.73 -25.10 -60.35
C GLN A 296 38.10 -26.30 -59.62
N ALA A 297 38.80 -26.91 -58.66
CA ALA A 297 38.26 -28.00 -57.85
C ALA A 297 37.10 -27.54 -56.94
N LEU A 298 37.12 -26.30 -56.45
CA LEU A 298 36.03 -25.73 -55.64
C LEU A 298 34.81 -25.38 -56.49
N ILE A 299 35.01 -24.85 -57.70
CA ILE A 299 33.95 -24.60 -58.68
C ILE A 299 33.29 -25.94 -59.07
N GLU A 300 34.08 -26.99 -59.32
CA GLU A 300 33.52 -28.32 -59.58
C GLU A 300 32.72 -28.90 -58.41
N LYS A 301 33.17 -28.69 -57.17
CA LYS A 301 32.42 -29.15 -55.99
C LYS A 301 31.10 -28.39 -55.83
N LEU A 302 31.11 -27.07 -56.05
CA LEU A 302 29.90 -26.25 -56.03
C LEU A 302 28.92 -26.63 -57.16
N THR A 303 29.41 -26.88 -58.38
CA THR A 303 28.54 -27.32 -59.49
C THR A 303 27.99 -28.72 -59.26
N LYS A 304 28.79 -29.66 -58.72
CA LYS A 304 28.31 -30.99 -58.30
C LYS A 304 27.27 -30.88 -57.18
N SER A 305 27.47 -30.02 -56.18
CA SER A 305 26.47 -29.82 -55.12
C SER A 305 25.16 -29.20 -55.63
N ALA A 306 25.24 -28.25 -56.57
CA ALA A 306 24.07 -27.64 -57.19
C ALA A 306 23.33 -28.61 -58.13
N GLN A 307 24.04 -29.55 -58.76
CA GLN A 307 23.43 -30.63 -59.54
C GLN A 307 22.72 -31.63 -58.65
N ILE A 308 23.34 -32.03 -57.53
CA ILE A 308 22.72 -32.92 -56.53
C ILE A 308 21.45 -32.27 -55.97
N GLU A 309 21.51 -30.99 -55.59
CA GLU A 309 20.33 -30.26 -55.08
C GLU A 309 19.21 -30.16 -56.13
N LYS A 310 19.56 -29.98 -57.41
CA LYS A 310 18.58 -30.01 -58.52
C LYS A 310 17.94 -31.39 -58.70
N GLU A 311 18.73 -32.47 -58.66
CA GLU A 311 18.22 -33.84 -58.76
C GLU A 311 17.31 -34.20 -57.57
N GLU A 312 17.67 -33.76 -56.36
CA GLU A 312 16.82 -33.91 -55.17
C GLU A 312 15.51 -33.12 -55.30
N ARG A 313 15.57 -31.91 -55.84
CA ARG A 313 14.38 -31.09 -56.09
C ARG A 313 13.47 -31.69 -57.17
N GLU A 314 14.02 -32.28 -58.23
CA GLU A 314 13.23 -33.01 -59.23
C GLU A 314 12.59 -34.28 -58.67
N LYS A 315 13.32 -35.05 -57.85
CA LYS A 315 12.76 -36.22 -57.14
C LYS A 315 11.64 -35.79 -56.19
N PHE A 316 11.82 -34.68 -55.48
CA PHE A 316 10.79 -34.11 -54.61
C PHE A 316 9.53 -33.73 -55.41
N LEU A 317 9.68 -33.03 -56.54
CA LEU A 317 8.54 -32.66 -57.38
C LEU A 317 7.81 -33.88 -57.95
N ARG A 318 8.52 -34.92 -58.42
CA ARG A 318 7.89 -36.18 -58.83
C ARG A 318 7.13 -36.86 -57.70
N ASN A 319 7.68 -36.87 -56.48
CA ASN A 319 6.99 -37.45 -55.33
C ASN A 319 5.73 -36.67 -54.95
N VAL A 320 5.76 -35.33 -55.04
CA VAL A 320 4.58 -34.48 -54.84
C VAL A 320 3.53 -34.72 -55.93
N GLU A 321 3.95 -34.93 -57.17
CA GLU A 321 3.07 -35.22 -58.32
C GLU A 321 2.43 -36.62 -58.23
N ILE A 322 3.16 -37.62 -57.71
CA ILE A 322 2.60 -38.95 -57.39
C ILE A 322 1.58 -38.83 -56.25
N LEU A 323 1.89 -38.07 -55.20
CA LEU A 323 0.98 -37.85 -54.06
C LEU A 323 -0.29 -37.08 -54.45
N SER A 324 -0.23 -36.20 -55.46
CA SER A 324 -1.40 -35.49 -55.97
C SER A 324 -2.22 -36.32 -56.97
N ALA A 325 -1.59 -37.24 -57.71
CA ALA A 325 -2.27 -38.16 -58.64
C ALA A 325 -2.98 -39.33 -57.92
N THR A 326 -2.48 -39.77 -56.75
CA THR A 326 -3.18 -40.76 -55.91
C THR A 326 -4.11 -40.06 -54.92
N GLY A 327 -5.25 -39.58 -55.41
CA GLY A 327 -6.29 -39.00 -54.57
C GLY A 327 -6.77 -39.96 -53.47
N SER A 328 -6.74 -39.48 -52.22
CA SER A 328 -7.48 -39.96 -51.05
C SER A 328 -7.74 -41.47 -50.94
N LYS A 329 -6.75 -42.23 -50.45
CA LYS A 329 -6.96 -43.55 -49.82
C LYS A 329 -6.37 -43.59 -48.40
N PRO A 330 -7.00 -44.32 -47.45
CA PRO A 330 -6.69 -44.25 -46.03
C PRO A 330 -5.28 -44.78 -45.69
N LYS A 331 -4.65 -44.11 -44.72
CA LYS A 331 -3.22 -44.20 -44.29
C LYS A 331 -2.69 -45.59 -43.88
N ASN A 332 -3.48 -46.66 -43.93
CA ASN A 332 -3.07 -47.98 -43.42
C ASN A 332 -2.63 -48.97 -44.50
N GLU A 333 -2.83 -48.70 -45.80
CA GLU A 333 -2.34 -49.59 -46.87
C GLU A 333 -0.98 -49.16 -47.45
N ILE A 334 -0.63 -47.87 -47.40
CA ILE A 334 0.64 -47.34 -47.94
C ILE A 334 1.86 -47.75 -47.09
N LYS A 335 1.68 -48.00 -45.79
CA LYS A 335 2.77 -48.45 -44.91
C LYS A 335 3.27 -49.86 -45.27
N ASN A 336 2.40 -50.75 -45.75
CA ASN A 336 2.81 -52.10 -46.09
C ASN A 336 3.59 -52.16 -47.43
N GLU A 337 3.28 -51.32 -48.41
CA GLU A 337 4.03 -51.28 -49.67
C GLU A 337 5.40 -50.59 -49.56
N ILE A 338 5.54 -49.60 -48.67
CA ILE A 338 6.84 -48.94 -48.42
C ILE A 338 7.77 -49.88 -47.65
N GLU A 339 7.27 -50.62 -46.64
CA GLU A 339 8.10 -51.60 -45.91
C GLU A 339 8.57 -52.78 -46.78
N ILE A 340 7.79 -53.19 -47.79
CA ILE A 340 8.20 -54.26 -48.71
C ILE A 340 9.32 -53.76 -49.65
N ASN A 341 9.22 -52.54 -50.18
CA ASN A 341 10.26 -51.98 -51.05
C ASN A 341 11.56 -51.62 -50.32
N GLU A 342 11.49 -51.20 -49.05
CA GLU A 342 12.69 -50.97 -48.23
C GLU A 342 13.40 -52.29 -47.88
N LYS A 343 12.65 -53.36 -47.58
CA LYS A 343 13.24 -54.68 -47.32
C LYS A 343 13.93 -55.25 -48.57
N ASP A 344 13.35 -55.09 -49.76
CA ASP A 344 13.99 -55.55 -51.00
C ASP A 344 15.23 -54.75 -51.38
N SER A 345 15.26 -53.44 -51.08
CA SER A 345 16.44 -52.59 -51.24
C SER A 345 17.59 -52.99 -50.31
N ILE A 346 17.27 -53.31 -49.05
CA ILE A 346 18.26 -53.77 -48.06
C ILE A 346 18.81 -55.15 -48.45
N ILE A 347 17.95 -56.07 -48.93
CA ILE A 347 18.38 -57.40 -49.40
C ILE A 347 19.30 -57.29 -50.63
N LYS A 348 19.01 -56.38 -51.57
CA LYS A 348 19.89 -56.12 -52.72
C LYS A 348 21.27 -55.60 -52.29
N LYS A 349 21.33 -54.62 -51.37
CA LYS A 349 22.59 -54.09 -50.85
C LYS A 349 23.41 -55.13 -50.08
N ALA A 350 22.75 -56.01 -49.34
CA ALA A 350 23.43 -57.11 -48.64
C ALA A 350 24.09 -58.08 -49.63
N LYS A 351 23.39 -58.47 -50.71
CA LYS A 351 23.95 -59.33 -51.77
C LYS A 351 25.10 -58.67 -52.54
N GLU A 352 25.06 -57.36 -52.74
CA GLU A 352 26.13 -56.60 -53.39
C GLU A 352 27.41 -56.53 -52.53
N LEU A 353 27.25 -56.44 -51.20
CA LEU A 353 28.37 -56.50 -50.25
C LEU A 353 28.96 -57.91 -50.13
N GLU A 354 28.13 -58.95 -50.20
CA GLU A 354 28.61 -60.35 -50.25
C GLU A 354 29.43 -60.62 -51.52
N GLN A 355 28.99 -60.13 -52.69
CA GLN A 355 29.76 -60.25 -53.94
C GLN A 355 31.08 -59.47 -53.89
N LYS A 356 31.14 -58.31 -53.22
CA LYS A 356 32.39 -57.58 -53.04
C LYS A 356 33.38 -58.31 -52.13
N ASN A 357 32.90 -59.03 -51.12
CA ASN A 357 33.76 -59.78 -50.21
C ASN A 357 34.30 -61.09 -50.82
N GLN A 358 33.67 -61.64 -51.86
CA GLN A 358 34.20 -62.81 -52.59
C GLN A 358 35.35 -62.47 -53.55
N ASN A 359 35.61 -61.19 -53.84
CA ASN A 359 36.66 -60.74 -54.76
C ASN A 359 37.94 -60.20 -54.08
N VAL A 360 38.11 -60.39 -52.77
CA VAL A 360 39.34 -60.03 -52.07
C VAL A 360 40.34 -61.18 -52.19
N SER A 361 41.08 -61.18 -53.30
CA SER A 361 42.24 -62.06 -53.52
C SER A 361 43.34 -61.73 -52.52
N ILE A 362 43.69 -62.72 -51.69
CA ILE A 362 44.76 -62.65 -50.69
C ILE A 362 46.11 -62.61 -51.44
N PRO A 363 46.95 -61.57 -51.27
CA PRO A 363 48.27 -61.55 -51.87
C PRO A 363 49.18 -62.62 -51.21
N PRO A 364 50.06 -63.29 -51.98
CA PRO A 364 50.87 -64.39 -51.47
C PRO A 364 51.92 -63.90 -50.46
N PRO A 365 52.33 -64.77 -49.52
CA PRO A 365 53.33 -64.43 -48.51
C PRO A 365 54.72 -64.25 -49.15
N PRO A 366 55.56 -63.36 -48.60
CA PRO A 366 56.91 -63.14 -49.10
C PRO A 366 57.79 -64.38 -48.85
N HIS A 367 58.37 -64.92 -49.92
CA HIS A 367 59.40 -65.95 -49.84
C HIS A 367 60.68 -65.39 -49.18
N LYS A 368 61.22 -66.16 -48.24
CA LYS A 368 62.57 -66.00 -47.68
C LYS A 368 63.63 -66.50 -48.63
#